data_AF-A0A1D6P2X3-F1
#
_entry.id   AF-A0A1D6P2X3-F1
#
_cell.length_a   1.000
_cell.length_b   1.000
_cell.length_c   1.000
_cell.angle_alpha   90.00
_cell.angle_beta   90.00
_cell.angle_gamma   90.00
#
_symmetry.space_group_name_H-M   'P 1'
#
loop_
_entity.id
_entity.type
_entity.pdbx_description
1 polymer ?
#
loop_
_entity_poly.entity_id
_entity_poly.type
_entity_poly.pdbx_seq_one_letter_code
_entity_poly.pdbx_strand_id
1 'polypeptide(L)' 'MDGLTAVDKSYALELFVSVTNREIFLTTTEHDVREIWLKRKIRLLRGSDAWPEQMI' A
#
# COMPACT_ATOMS: atom_id res chain seq x y z
N MET A 1 0.09 -18.84 -3.15
CA MET A 1 0.34 -17.39 -3.00
C MET A 1 -0.88 -16.82 -2.32
N ASP A 2 -0.76 -16.52 -1.03
CA ASP A 2 -1.86 -15.89 -0.30
C ASP A 2 -1.97 -14.45 -0.81
N GLY A 3 -3.09 -14.13 -1.45
CA GLY A 3 -3.37 -12.79 -1.95
C GLY A 3 -3.44 -11.76 -0.83
N LEU A 4 -3.78 -10.52 -1.18
CA LEU A 4 -3.95 -9.45 -0.19
C LEU A 4 -5.03 -9.82 0.84
N THR A 5 -4.70 -9.68 2.12
CA THR A 5 -5.66 -9.86 3.22
C THR A 5 -6.74 -8.76 3.19
N ALA A 6 -7.82 -8.91 3.97
CA ALA A 6 -8.83 -7.85 4.08
C ALA A 6 -8.23 -6.51 4.58
N VAL A 7 -7.26 -6.59 5.50
CA VAL A 7 -6.52 -5.45 6.03
C VAL A 7 -5.63 -4.83 4.94
N ASP A 8 -4.90 -5.65 4.17
CA ASP A 8 -4.07 -5.11 3.08
C ASP A 8 -4.92 -4.39 2.01
N LYS A 9 -6.16 -4.84 1.79
CA LYS A 9 -7.10 -4.19 0.87
C LYS A 9 -7.55 -2.80 1.36
N SER A 10 -7.73 -2.59 2.68
CA SER A 10 -8.09 -1.25 3.18
C SER A 10 -6.95 -0.26 2.98
N TYR A 11 -5.71 -0.67 3.24
CA TYR A 11 -4.52 0.14 2.93
C TYR A 11 -4.35 0.41 1.43
N ALA A 12 -4.66 -0.57 0.58
CA ALA A 12 -4.65 -0.35 -0.86
C ALA A 12 -5.66 0.73 -1.30
N LEU A 13 -6.87 0.73 -0.71
CA LEU A 13 -7.88 1.75 -0.98
C LEU A 13 -7.40 3.14 -0.55
N GLU A 14 -6.77 3.24 0.63
CA GLU A 14 -6.19 4.50 1.13
C GLU A 14 -5.06 5.01 0.23
N LEU A 15 -4.14 4.13 -0.20
CA LEU A 15 -3.08 4.48 -1.16
C LEU A 15 -3.64 5.08 -2.44
N PHE A 16 -4.76 4.54 -2.92
CA PHE A 16 -5.41 4.98 -4.14
C PHE A 16 -6.29 6.21 -3.96
N VAL A 17 -6.37 6.84 -2.79
CA VAL A 17 -6.90 8.21 -2.67
C VAL A 17 -5.99 9.20 -3.40
N SER A 18 -4.67 8.97 -3.35
CA SER A 18 -3.67 9.78 -4.06
C SER A 18 -3.69 9.52 -5.58
N VAL A 19 -3.88 10.59 -6.35
CA VAL A 19 -3.82 10.57 -7.83
C VAL A 19 -2.48 9.99 -8.31
N THR A 20 -1.37 10.46 -7.75
CA THR A 20 -0.01 10.02 -8.12
C THR A 20 0.19 8.53 -7.87
N ASN A 21 -0.29 7.99 -6.75
CA ASN A 21 -0.19 6.56 -6.47
C ASN A 21 -1.02 5.73 -7.47
N ARG A 22 -2.22 6.20 -7.83
CA ARG A 22 -3.04 5.55 -8.87
C ARG A 22 -2.34 5.56 -10.22
N GLU A 23 -1.78 6.70 -10.62
CA GLU A 23 -1.06 6.84 -11.89
C GLU A 23 0.14 5.88 -11.94
N ILE A 24 1.03 5.92 -10.94
CA ILE A 24 2.19 5.02 -10.87
C ILE A 24 1.76 3.54 -10.98
N PHE A 25 0.69 3.16 -10.27
CA PHE A 25 0.19 1.79 -10.30
C PHE A 25 -0.34 1.40 -11.68
N LEU A 26 -1.12 2.28 -12.33
CA LEU A 26 -1.70 2.03 -13.64
C LEU A 26 -0.67 2.06 -14.78
N THR A 27 0.37 2.90 -14.68
CA THR A 27 1.43 3.01 -15.70
C THR A 27 2.49 1.92 -15.58
N THR A 28 2.57 1.21 -14.45
CA THR A 28 3.49 0.09 -14.27
C THR A 28 2.91 -1.16 -14.96
N THR A 29 3.48 -1.50 -16.13
CA THR A 29 3.03 -2.63 -16.96
C THR A 29 3.51 -3.98 -16.44
N GLU A 30 4.71 -4.03 -15.86
CA GLU A 30 5.28 -5.24 -15.29
C GLU A 30 4.52 -5.66 -14.04
N HIS A 31 3.83 -6.80 -14.12
CA HIS A 31 2.95 -7.30 -13.08
C HIS A 31 3.68 -7.45 -11.73
N ASP A 32 4.85 -8.09 -11.74
CA ASP A 32 5.62 -8.37 -10.53
C ASP A 32 6.13 -7.10 -9.87
N VAL A 33 6.56 -6.11 -10.68
CA VAL A 33 7.01 -4.81 -10.18
C VAL A 33 5.85 -4.07 -9.51
N ARG A 34 4.67 -4.08 -10.14
CA ARG A 34 3.45 -3.46 -9.61
C ARG A 34 3.01 -4.13 -8.30
N GLU A 35 3.07 -5.45 -8.22
CA GLU A 35 2.73 -6.20 -7.00
C GLU A 35 3.72 -5.93 -5.86
N ILE A 36 5.03 -5.92 -6.15
CA ILE A 36 6.08 -5.59 -5.19
C ILE A 36 5.90 -4.16 -4.67
N TRP A 37 5.63 -3.21 -5.56
CA TRP A 37 5.40 -1.81 -5.19
C TRP A 37 4.20 -1.67 -4.25
N LEU A 38 3.07 -2.29 -4.60
CA LEU A 38 1.85 -2.24 -3.78
C LEU A 38 2.08 -2.86 -2.39
N LYS A 39 2.71 -4.04 -2.33
CA LYS A 39 3.06 -4.70 -1.06
C LYS A 39 3.98 -3.86 -0.19
N ARG A 40 4.94 -3.11 -0.77
CA ARG A 40 5.83 -2.21 -0.01
C ARG A 40 5.07 -1.00 0.53
N LYS A 41 4.21 -0.38 -0.27
CA LYS A 41 3.40 0.77 0.15
C LYS A 41 2.44 0.42 1.28
N ILE A 42 1.77 -0.73 1.18
CA ILE A 42 0.89 -1.23 2.25
C ILE A 42 1.67 -1.46 3.56
N ARG A 43 2.87 -2.04 3.49
CA ARG A 43 3.72 -2.23 4.69
C ARG A 43 4.12 -0.92 5.35
N LEU A 44 4.40 0.12 4.56
CA LEU A 44 4.75 1.44 5.10
C LEU A 44 3.56 2.07 5.84
N LEU A 45 2.36 2.00 5.27
CA LEU A 45 1.14 2.50 5.94
C LEU A 45 0.82 1.70 7.21
N ARG A 46 0.96 0.38 7.17
CA ARG A 46 0.82 -0.46 8.37
C ARG A 46 1.81 -0.09 9.48
N GLY A 47 3.03 0.27 9.10
CA GLY A 47 4.06 0.73 10.04
C GLY A 47 3.78 2.12 10.60
N SER A 48 3.17 3.02 9.83
CA SER A 48 2.76 4.34 10.31
C SER A 48 1.55 4.29 11.24
N ASP A 49 0.61 3.37 11.01
CA ASP A 49 -0.54 3.15 11.89
C ASP A 49 -0.16 2.58 13.25
N ALA A 50 1.03 1.97 13.36
CA ALA A 50 1.56 1.45 14.61
C ALA A 50 2.13 2.53 15.57
N TRP A 51 2.01 3.82 15.22
CA TRP A 51 2.48 4.94 16.06
C TRP A 51 1.43 6.04 16.19
N PRO A 52 0.69 6.08 17.32
CA PRO A 52 0.39 7.38 17.93
C PRO A 52 0.36 7.41 19.48
N GLU A 53 1.07 6.55 20.23
CA GLU A 53 0.93 6.54 21.71
C GLU A 53 2.21 6.27 22.54
N GLN A 54 3.41 6.73 22.15
CA GLN A 54 4.59 6.69 23.05
C GLN A 54 5.52 7.90 22.95
N MET A 55 4.98 9.09 22.65
CA MET A 55 5.73 10.34 22.79
C MET A 55 4.85 11.39 23.47
N ILE A 56 4.84 11.37 24.81
CA ILE A 56 4.95 12.51 25.75
C ILE A 56 5.40 11.90 27.08
#